data_AF-A0A538PW42-F1
#
_entry.id   AF-A0A538PW42-F1
#
_cell.length_a   1.000
_cell.length_b   1.000
_cell.length_c   1.000
_cell.angle_alpha   90.00
_cell.angle_beta   90.00
_cell.angle_gamma   90.00
#
_symmetry.space_group_name_H-M   'P 1'
#
loop_
_entity.id
_entity.type
_entity.pdbx_description
1 polymer ?
#
loop_
_entity_poly.entity_id
_entity_poly.type
_entity_poly.pdbx_seq_one_letter_code
_entity_poly.pdbx_strand_id
1 'polypeptide(L)'
;MRRGQHHRERGRPMTRATLLAALAAAAIAACQPGDQPGSEYMPDMARSPRYNAFAPNRATRSGITLQRPVPGTIARGYHPFHYARGDAEGERAGRELTNPFHPTQATLDKGKVLYETYCLVCHGAEGKGDGPIATKIPPPSSYKSDRVLGFLPGRIFHVVTLGSNKMPSYAAQLSPDDRWLIITYVRATLQGLPEAGPGMPDAPPAPAPGATPPADPAAPVPGATPPPATGSGGSR
;
A
#
# COMPACT_ATOMS: atom_id res chain seq x y z
N MET A 1 -23.90 -11.35 -93.39
CA MET A 1 -22.95 -10.46 -92.67
C MET A 1 -23.59 -10.16 -91.31
N ARG A 2 -23.04 -10.34 -90.11
CA ARG A 2 -21.71 -10.66 -89.55
C ARG A 2 -21.92 -11.64 -88.37
N ARG A 3 -21.09 -12.69 -88.23
CA ARG A 3 -21.03 -13.52 -87.01
C ARG A 3 -20.34 -12.70 -85.90
N GLY A 4 -21.01 -12.49 -84.78
CA GLY A 4 -20.43 -11.90 -83.57
C GLY A 4 -19.47 -12.87 -82.89
N GLN A 5 -18.22 -12.47 -82.72
CA GLN A 5 -17.20 -13.22 -82.00
C GLN A 5 -17.38 -12.97 -80.49
N HIS A 6 -17.95 -13.94 -79.77
CA HIS A 6 -17.86 -13.96 -78.30
C HIS A 6 -16.42 -14.34 -77.92
N HIS A 7 -15.59 -13.35 -77.59
CA HIS A 7 -14.32 -13.58 -76.92
C HIS A 7 -14.61 -14.14 -75.51
N ARG A 8 -14.45 -15.46 -75.34
CA ARG A 8 -14.32 -16.08 -74.02
C ARG A 8 -12.98 -15.64 -73.44
N GLU A 9 -13.01 -14.76 -72.45
CA GLU A 9 -11.87 -14.51 -71.57
C GLU A 9 -11.52 -15.84 -70.87
N ARG A 10 -10.41 -16.46 -71.29
CA ARG A 10 -9.87 -17.62 -70.59
C ARG A 10 -9.21 -17.10 -69.33
N GLY A 11 -9.82 -17.32 -68.18
CA GLY A 11 -9.22 -17.02 -66.88
C GLY A 11 -7.81 -17.59 -66.83
N ARG A 12 -6.81 -16.74 -66.56
CA ARG A 12 -5.41 -17.18 -66.47
C ARG A 12 -5.31 -18.21 -65.34
N PRO A 13 -4.75 -19.41 -65.59
CA PRO A 13 -4.63 -20.42 -64.54
C PRO A 13 -3.78 -19.85 -63.41
N MET A 14 -4.27 -19.93 -62.17
CA MET A 14 -3.46 -19.61 -60.99
C MET A 14 -2.20 -20.46 -61.05
N THR A 15 -1.04 -19.82 -61.13
CA THR A 15 0.24 -20.51 -61.15
C THR A 15 0.51 -21.08 -59.75
N ARG A 16 1.23 -22.20 -59.66
CA ARG A 16 1.57 -22.83 -58.37
C ARG A 16 2.21 -21.83 -57.39
N ALA A 17 2.94 -20.84 -57.90
CA ALA A 17 3.56 -19.78 -57.09
C ALA A 17 2.55 -18.84 -56.40
N THR A 18 1.45 -18.45 -57.06
CA THR A 18 0.43 -17.60 -56.43
C THR A 18 -0.36 -18.36 -55.36
N LEU A 19 -0.55 -19.67 -55.58
CA LEU A 19 -1.20 -20.55 -54.62
C LEU A 19 -0.33 -20.78 -53.37
N LEU A 20 0.99 -20.98 -53.54
CA LEU A 20 1.95 -21.09 -52.44
C LEU A 20 2.08 -19.77 -51.65
N ALA A 21 2.11 -18.63 -52.33
CA ALA A 21 2.17 -17.32 -51.66
C ALA A 21 0.90 -17.03 -50.83
N ALA A 22 -0.28 -17.38 -51.35
CA ALA A 22 -1.54 -17.25 -50.62
C ALA A 22 -1.61 -18.18 -49.39
N LEU A 23 -1.14 -19.43 -49.53
CA LEU A 23 -1.02 -20.37 -48.40
C LEU A 23 -0.06 -19.87 -47.32
N ALA A 24 1.10 -19.33 -47.70
CA ALA A 24 2.05 -18.75 -46.76
C ALA A 24 1.46 -17.52 -46.03
N ALA A 25 0.77 -16.63 -46.73
CA ALA A 25 0.11 -15.47 -46.12
C ALA A 25 -1.00 -15.88 -45.15
N ALA A 26 -1.81 -16.89 -45.48
CA ALA A 26 -2.83 -17.44 -44.60
C ALA A 26 -2.24 -18.10 -43.35
N ALA A 27 -1.12 -18.81 -43.48
CA ALA A 27 -0.41 -19.41 -42.34
C ALA A 27 0.17 -18.35 -41.38
N ILE A 28 0.68 -17.23 -41.91
CA ILE A 28 1.16 -16.10 -41.09
C ILE A 28 -0.02 -15.41 -40.38
N ALA A 29 -1.16 -15.24 -41.05
CA ALA A 29 -2.36 -14.65 -40.45
C ALA A 29 -3.02 -15.54 -39.39
N ALA A 30 -2.92 -16.87 -39.53
CA ALA A 30 -3.46 -17.83 -38.56
C ALA A 30 -2.63 -17.92 -37.27
N CYS A 31 -1.37 -17.49 -37.29
CA CYS A 31 -0.45 -17.51 -36.15
C CYS A 31 -0.35 -16.14 -35.46
N GLN A 32 -1.48 -15.46 -35.22
CA GLN A 32 -1.49 -14.31 -34.32
C GLN A 32 -1.75 -14.81 -32.89
N PRO A 33 -0.91 -14.45 -31.89
CA PRO A 33 -1.26 -14.66 -30.49
C PRO A 33 -2.62 -14.01 -30.24
N GLY A 34 -3.62 -14.81 -29.86
CA GLY A 34 -4.95 -14.30 -29.55
C GLY A 34 -5.00 -13.76 -28.13
N ASP A 35 -5.63 -12.59 -27.93
CA ASP A 35 -5.93 -12.03 -26.60
C ASP A 35 -7.15 -12.69 -25.93
N GLN A 36 -7.64 -13.80 -26.51
CA GLN A 36 -8.79 -14.54 -25.99
C GLN A 36 -8.32 -15.74 -25.18
N PRO A 37 -9.01 -16.07 -24.08
CA PRO A 37 -8.78 -17.34 -23.38
C PRO A 37 -8.87 -18.53 -24.34
N GLY A 38 -8.01 -19.53 -24.16
CA GLY A 38 -8.02 -20.74 -24.97
C GLY A 38 -9.29 -21.58 -24.79
N SER A 39 -9.54 -22.53 -25.69
CA SER A 39 -10.66 -23.45 -25.55
C SER A 39 -10.46 -24.40 -24.36
N GLU A 40 -11.42 -24.44 -23.45
CA GLU A 40 -11.42 -25.33 -22.30
C GLU A 40 -12.23 -26.62 -22.64
N TYR A 41 -11.66 -27.80 -22.39
CA TYR A 41 -12.37 -29.08 -22.47
C TYR A 41 -12.81 -29.50 -21.06
N MET A 42 -14.12 -29.79 -20.88
CA MET A 42 -14.75 -30.15 -19.60
C MET A 42 -14.56 -29.11 -18.47
N PRO A 43 -15.12 -27.89 -18.59
CA PRO A 43 -14.92 -26.80 -17.62
C PRO A 43 -15.79 -26.90 -16.35
N ASP A 44 -16.48 -28.02 -16.11
CA ASP A 44 -17.55 -28.14 -15.10
C ASP A 44 -17.11 -27.82 -13.66
N MET A 45 -15.81 -27.93 -13.37
CA MET A 45 -15.20 -27.56 -12.09
C MET A 45 -14.13 -26.46 -12.21
N ALA A 46 -13.88 -25.95 -13.42
CA ALA A 46 -12.92 -24.87 -13.65
C ALA A 46 -13.47 -23.51 -13.16
N ARG A 47 -14.79 -23.35 -13.11
CA ARG A 47 -15.48 -22.17 -12.58
C ARG A 47 -16.29 -22.58 -11.36
N SER A 48 -15.90 -22.10 -10.19
CA SER A 48 -16.61 -22.41 -8.97
C SER A 48 -17.96 -21.68 -8.91
N PRO A 49 -19.06 -22.33 -8.47
CA PRO A 49 -20.33 -21.65 -8.20
C PRO A 49 -20.23 -20.59 -7.10
N ARG A 50 -19.31 -20.79 -6.14
CA ARG A 50 -18.99 -19.80 -5.11
C ARG A 50 -18.19 -18.63 -5.68
N TYR A 51 -18.45 -17.42 -5.19
CA TYR A 51 -17.64 -16.25 -5.51
C TYR A 51 -16.30 -16.29 -4.73
N ASN A 52 -15.19 -16.01 -5.43
CA ASN A 52 -13.90 -15.71 -4.79
C ASN A 52 -13.87 -14.27 -4.28
N ALA A 53 -12.95 -13.94 -3.37
CA ALA A 53 -12.90 -12.62 -2.71
C ALA A 53 -12.91 -11.43 -3.70
N PHE A 54 -12.12 -11.50 -4.78
CA PHE A 54 -12.03 -10.46 -5.80
C PHE A 54 -12.90 -10.72 -7.04
N ALA A 55 -13.78 -11.73 -7.00
CA ALA A 55 -14.67 -12.01 -8.12
C ALA A 55 -15.79 -10.95 -8.22
N PRO A 56 -16.25 -10.61 -9.44
CA PRO A 56 -17.45 -9.80 -9.63
C PRO A 56 -18.68 -10.53 -9.09
N ASN A 57 -19.62 -9.79 -8.53
CA ASN A 57 -20.85 -10.33 -7.95
C ASN A 57 -22.05 -9.44 -8.26
N ARG A 58 -22.95 -9.95 -9.11
CA ARG A 58 -24.19 -9.26 -9.52
C ARG A 58 -25.24 -9.11 -8.40
N ALA A 59 -25.11 -9.84 -7.30
CA ALA A 59 -26.04 -9.74 -6.18
C ALA A 59 -25.74 -8.53 -5.27
N THR A 60 -24.55 -7.94 -5.35
CA THR A 60 -24.18 -6.77 -4.55
C THR A 60 -24.39 -5.48 -5.33
N ARG A 61 -24.71 -4.38 -4.61
CA ARG A 61 -24.94 -3.06 -5.22
C ARG A 61 -23.71 -2.54 -5.99
N SER A 62 -22.51 -2.84 -5.50
CA SER A 62 -21.24 -2.37 -6.06
C SER A 62 -20.64 -3.34 -7.08
N GLY A 63 -21.27 -4.48 -7.36
CA GLY A 63 -20.78 -5.46 -8.33
C GLY A 63 -19.55 -6.25 -7.89
N ILE A 64 -19.05 -6.06 -6.66
CA ILE A 64 -17.87 -6.74 -6.12
C ILE A 64 -18.24 -7.71 -5.00
N THR A 65 -17.45 -8.77 -4.79
CA THR A 65 -17.68 -9.71 -3.68
C THR A 65 -17.16 -9.17 -2.35
N LEU A 66 -15.97 -8.55 -2.35
CA LEU A 66 -15.35 -7.98 -1.15
C LEU A 66 -16.04 -6.66 -0.74
N GLN A 67 -17.09 -6.78 0.07
CA GLN A 67 -17.82 -5.63 0.61
C GLN A 67 -17.10 -5.00 1.80
N ARG A 68 -17.34 -3.71 2.01
CA ARG A 68 -16.84 -3.02 3.21
C ARG A 68 -17.63 -3.51 4.44
N PRO A 69 -16.95 -3.77 5.57
CA PRO A 69 -17.64 -4.08 6.81
C PRO A 69 -18.42 -2.85 7.30
N VAL A 70 -19.43 -3.10 8.13
CA VAL A 70 -20.22 -2.02 8.76
C VAL A 70 -19.30 -1.18 9.64
N PRO A 71 -19.36 0.17 9.58
CA PRO A 71 -18.54 1.03 10.43
C PRO A 71 -18.69 0.70 11.92
N GLY A 72 -17.59 0.70 12.67
CA GLY A 72 -17.56 0.40 14.10
C GLY A 72 -17.50 -1.09 14.46
N THR A 73 -17.55 -1.99 13.48
CA THR A 73 -17.37 -3.43 13.74
C THR A 73 -15.92 -3.76 14.09
N ILE A 74 -15.72 -4.57 15.13
CA ILE A 74 -14.40 -5.03 15.60
C ILE A 74 -14.36 -6.55 15.43
N ALA A 75 -13.40 -7.04 14.65
CA ALA A 75 -13.19 -8.48 14.47
C ALA A 75 -12.61 -9.12 15.73
N ARG A 76 -12.90 -10.41 15.96
CA ARG A 76 -12.29 -11.14 17.08
C ARG A 76 -10.77 -11.20 16.93
N GLY A 77 -10.05 -10.88 17.99
CA GLY A 77 -8.58 -10.81 17.99
C GLY A 77 -8.01 -9.54 17.34
N TYR A 78 -8.84 -8.62 16.86
CA TYR A 78 -8.39 -7.32 16.38
C TYR A 78 -8.47 -6.28 17.48
N HIS A 79 -7.36 -5.61 17.75
CA HIS A 79 -7.28 -4.48 18.67
C HIS A 79 -7.32 -3.16 17.87
N PRO A 80 -8.38 -2.33 18.02
CA PRO A 80 -8.46 -1.08 17.30
C PRO A 80 -7.32 -0.12 17.68
N PHE A 81 -6.75 0.51 16.65
CA PHE A 81 -5.84 1.62 16.84
C PHE A 81 -6.65 2.88 17.19
N HIS A 82 -6.54 3.35 18.44
CA HIS A 82 -7.42 4.37 19.02
C HIS A 82 -6.86 5.80 18.96
N TYR A 83 -5.72 6.01 18.28
CA TYR A 83 -5.14 7.33 18.05
C TYR A 83 -5.74 7.98 16.80
N ALA A 84 -6.00 9.29 16.86
CA ALA A 84 -6.40 10.04 15.68
C ALA A 84 -5.18 10.47 14.84
N ARG A 85 -5.41 11.04 13.65
CA ARG A 85 -4.33 11.61 12.81
C ARG A 85 -3.82 12.91 13.43
N GLY A 86 -2.53 13.21 13.20
CA GLY A 86 -1.91 14.49 13.59
C GLY A 86 -0.72 14.32 14.55
N ASP A 87 0.08 15.38 14.68
CA ASP A 87 1.32 15.35 15.45
C ASP A 87 1.08 15.11 16.95
N ALA A 88 0.08 15.77 17.57
CA ALA A 88 -0.22 15.60 18.99
C ALA A 88 -0.59 14.15 19.36
N GLU A 89 -1.37 13.49 18.49
CA GLU A 89 -1.73 12.08 18.65
C GLU A 89 -0.54 11.16 18.40
N GLY A 90 0.34 11.51 17.44
CA GLY A 90 1.58 10.79 17.21
C GLY A 90 2.53 10.87 18.41
N GLU A 91 2.61 12.03 19.07
CA GLU A 91 3.36 12.18 20.32
C GLU A 91 2.76 11.38 21.47
N ARG A 92 1.42 11.34 21.58
CA ARG A 92 0.75 10.48 22.57
C ARG A 92 1.05 9.00 22.31
N ALA A 93 0.92 8.56 21.07
CA ALA A 93 1.27 7.20 20.66
C ALA A 93 2.74 6.88 20.96
N GLY A 94 3.64 7.85 20.78
CA GLY A 94 5.05 7.73 21.15
C GLY A 94 5.28 7.39 22.62
N ARG A 95 4.50 7.98 23.53
CA ARG A 95 4.63 7.76 24.98
C ARG A 95 3.92 6.50 25.47
N GLU A 96 2.84 6.11 24.81
CA GLU A 96 1.96 5.02 25.28
C GLU A 96 2.23 3.68 24.60
N LEU A 97 2.78 3.66 23.39
CA LEU A 97 3.08 2.43 22.66
C LEU A 97 4.51 1.99 22.87
N THR A 98 4.68 0.71 23.16
CA THR A 98 5.99 0.06 23.33
C THR A 98 6.21 -0.95 22.21
N ASN A 99 7.43 -0.97 21.65
CA ASN A 99 7.82 -1.99 20.70
C ASN A 99 8.02 -3.34 21.42
N PRO A 100 7.30 -4.43 21.05
CA PRO A 100 7.50 -5.73 21.66
C PRO A 100 8.70 -6.51 21.09
N PHE A 101 9.34 -6.04 20.01
CA PHE A 101 10.46 -6.73 19.36
C PHE A 101 11.81 -6.18 19.83
N HIS A 102 12.81 -7.05 19.82
CA HIS A 102 14.22 -6.69 20.03
C HIS A 102 15.00 -6.76 18.72
N PRO A 103 16.12 -6.05 18.58
CA PRO A 103 16.96 -6.06 17.39
C PRO A 103 17.85 -7.31 17.33
N THR A 104 17.23 -8.48 17.17
CA THR A 104 17.88 -9.75 16.85
C THR A 104 18.13 -9.85 15.35
N GLN A 105 19.04 -10.73 14.91
CA GLN A 105 19.27 -10.93 13.48
C GLN A 105 17.98 -11.27 12.72
N ALA A 106 17.14 -12.15 13.28
CA ALA A 106 15.89 -12.57 12.65
C ALA A 106 14.87 -11.41 12.48
N THR A 107 14.74 -10.54 13.49
CA THR A 107 13.84 -9.39 13.42
C THR A 107 14.36 -8.31 12.49
N LEU A 108 15.68 -8.09 12.47
CA LEU A 108 16.33 -7.14 11.56
C LEU A 108 16.23 -7.60 10.10
N ASP A 109 16.46 -8.88 9.82
CA ASP A 109 16.34 -9.43 8.47
C ASP A 109 14.91 -9.30 7.94
N LYS A 110 13.92 -9.65 8.77
CA LYS A 110 12.51 -9.50 8.41
C LYS A 110 12.14 -8.02 8.23
N GLY A 111 12.58 -7.15 9.14
CA GLY A 111 12.37 -5.71 9.06
C GLY A 111 12.99 -5.09 7.81
N LYS A 112 14.18 -5.54 7.40
CA LYS A 112 14.87 -5.12 6.17
C LYS A 112 14.06 -5.45 4.92
N VAL A 113 13.58 -6.69 4.79
CA VAL A 113 12.77 -7.11 3.64
C VAL A 113 11.49 -6.26 3.53
N LEU A 114 10.82 -6.02 4.67
CA LEU A 114 9.63 -5.17 4.71
C LEU A 114 9.95 -3.72 4.34
N TYR A 115 11.04 -3.16 4.88
CA TYR A 115 11.49 -1.81 4.56
C TYR A 115 11.80 -1.65 3.06
N GLU A 116 12.54 -2.58 2.49
CA GLU A 116 12.90 -2.59 1.07
C GLU A 116 11.67 -2.70 0.16
N THR A 117 10.63 -3.41 0.61
CA THR A 117 9.38 -3.58 -0.14
C THR A 117 8.49 -2.35 -0.10
N TYR A 118 8.33 -1.71 1.06
CA TYR A 118 7.29 -0.68 1.27
C TYR A 118 7.83 0.75 1.46
N CYS A 119 9.04 0.90 1.99
CA CYS A 119 9.54 2.21 2.45
C CYS A 119 10.66 2.76 1.56
N LEU A 120 11.53 1.89 1.06
CA LEU A 120 12.73 2.26 0.27
C LEU A 120 12.39 3.10 -0.95
N VAL A 121 11.27 2.82 -1.61
CA VAL A 121 10.85 3.53 -2.83
C VAL A 121 10.82 5.06 -2.64
N CYS A 122 10.46 5.52 -1.44
CA CYS A 122 10.46 6.94 -1.08
C CYS A 122 11.67 7.35 -0.21
N HIS A 123 12.02 6.52 0.79
CA HIS A 123 12.99 6.89 1.82
C HIS A 123 14.45 6.57 1.45
N GLY A 124 14.69 5.75 0.42
CA GLY A 124 16.03 5.32 -0.01
C GLY A 124 16.60 4.19 0.85
N ALA A 125 17.68 3.56 0.38
CA ALA A 125 18.28 2.41 1.06
C ALA A 125 18.84 2.78 2.45
N GLU A 126 19.39 3.99 2.58
CA GLU A 126 19.97 4.51 3.82
C GLU A 126 19.00 5.41 4.61
N GLY A 127 17.75 5.55 4.17
CA GLY A 127 16.75 6.38 4.85
C GLY A 127 16.99 7.89 4.72
N LYS A 128 17.68 8.35 3.67
CA LYS A 128 18.02 9.77 3.45
C LYS A 128 16.89 10.58 2.79
N GLY A 129 15.80 9.93 2.38
CA GLY A 129 14.71 10.58 1.63
C GLY A 129 15.00 10.71 0.13
N ASP A 130 15.94 9.92 -0.38
CA ASP A 130 16.47 9.92 -1.74
C ASP A 130 16.05 8.66 -2.53
N GLY A 131 14.89 8.09 -2.20
CA GLY A 131 14.36 6.93 -2.90
C GLY A 131 14.11 7.19 -4.40
N PRO A 132 13.93 6.15 -5.22
CA PRO A 132 13.73 6.27 -6.67
C PRO A 132 12.64 7.27 -7.10
N ILE A 133 11.61 7.49 -6.28
CA ILE A 133 10.54 8.44 -6.59
C ILE A 133 10.73 9.83 -5.99
N ALA A 134 11.80 10.08 -5.22
CA ALA A 134 12.03 11.33 -4.49
C ALA A 134 12.12 12.56 -5.42
N THR A 135 12.47 12.38 -6.70
CA THR A 135 12.47 13.47 -7.70
C THR A 135 11.06 13.88 -8.17
N LYS A 136 10.02 13.10 -7.83
CA LYS A 136 8.64 13.29 -8.27
C LYS A 136 7.69 13.71 -7.14
N ILE A 137 8.18 13.73 -5.90
CA ILE A 137 7.42 14.11 -4.71
C ILE A 137 8.26 15.04 -3.84
N PRO A 138 7.65 15.81 -2.91
CA PRO A 138 8.42 16.41 -1.83
C PRO A 138 9.18 15.31 -1.07
N PRO A 139 10.52 15.40 -0.95
CA PRO A 139 11.31 14.32 -0.40
C PRO A 139 10.93 14.10 1.07
N PRO A 140 10.84 12.84 1.54
CA PRO A 140 10.67 12.54 2.95
C PRO A 140 11.85 13.09 3.78
N SER A 141 11.60 13.35 5.06
CA SER A 141 12.70 13.69 5.98
C SER A 141 13.67 12.53 6.13
N SER A 142 14.97 12.83 6.17
CA SER A 142 16.01 11.87 6.49
C SER A 142 15.83 11.32 7.91
N TYR A 143 16.00 10.01 8.08
CA TYR A 143 15.96 9.35 9.38
C TYR A 143 17.08 9.78 10.32
N LYS A 144 18.15 10.37 9.78
CA LYS A 144 19.29 10.91 10.55
C LYS A 144 19.14 12.38 10.91
N SER A 145 18.02 13.03 10.57
CA SER A 145 17.76 14.39 11.01
C SER A 145 17.42 14.44 12.50
N ASP A 146 17.85 15.50 13.20
CA ASP A 146 17.61 15.68 14.65
C ASP A 146 16.13 15.53 15.01
N ARG A 147 15.25 16.06 14.16
CA ARG A 147 13.79 15.91 14.32
C ARG A 147 13.38 14.45 14.38
N VAL A 148 13.82 13.63 13.42
CA VAL A 148 13.38 12.22 13.31
C VAL A 148 14.09 11.32 14.30
N LEU A 149 15.35 11.62 14.65
CA LEU A 149 16.06 10.95 15.74
C LEU A 149 15.38 11.16 17.10
N GLY A 150 14.72 12.31 17.30
CA GLY A 150 13.93 12.59 18.49
C GLY A 150 12.58 11.86 18.56
N PHE A 151 12.16 11.12 17.52
CA PHE A 151 10.88 10.42 17.55
C PHE A 151 10.95 9.15 18.41
N LEU A 152 9.96 8.98 19.28
CA LEU A 152 9.75 7.72 20.00
C LEU A 152 9.22 6.63 19.03
N PRO A 153 9.52 5.33 19.25
CA PRO A 153 9.07 4.24 18.37
C PRO A 153 7.57 4.24 18.13
N GLY A 154 6.77 4.50 19.17
CA GLY A 154 5.32 4.60 19.07
C GLY A 154 4.82 5.71 18.12
N ARG A 155 5.57 6.82 18.01
CA ARG A 155 5.26 7.89 17.05
C ARG A 155 5.52 7.41 15.62
N ILE A 156 6.60 6.66 15.40
CA ILE A 156 6.89 6.08 14.08
C ILE A 156 5.80 5.06 13.73
N PHE A 157 5.36 4.23 14.67
CA PHE A 157 4.25 3.31 14.48
C PHE A 157 2.97 4.02 14.07
N HIS A 158 2.65 5.14 14.73
CA HIS A 158 1.52 5.99 14.38
C HIS A 158 1.62 6.53 12.95
N VAL A 159 2.79 7.05 12.56
CA VAL A 159 3.05 7.56 11.21
C VAL A 159 2.89 6.47 10.15
N VAL A 160 3.39 5.25 10.37
CA VAL A 160 3.21 4.15 9.42
C VAL A 160 1.74 3.73 9.34
N THR A 161 1.04 3.75 10.48
CA THR A 161 -0.36 3.33 10.60
C THR A 161 -1.31 4.28 9.91
N LEU A 162 -1.20 5.58 10.17
CA LEU A 162 -2.15 6.57 9.69
C LEU A 162 -1.60 7.40 8.53
N GLY A 163 -0.29 7.43 8.33
CA GLY A 163 0.37 8.36 7.42
C GLY A 163 0.63 9.72 8.09
N SER A 164 1.52 10.50 7.48
CA SER A 164 1.84 11.86 7.92
C SER A 164 2.16 12.73 6.72
N ASN A 165 1.54 13.91 6.63
CA ASN A 165 1.67 14.83 5.51
C ASN A 165 1.39 14.15 4.15
N LYS A 166 2.43 13.95 3.35
CA LYS A 166 2.37 13.29 2.03
C LYS A 166 2.58 11.78 2.09
N MET A 167 2.98 11.24 3.25
CA MET A 167 3.10 9.80 3.46
C MET A 167 1.70 9.18 3.64
N PRO A 168 1.32 8.18 2.82
CA PRO A 168 0.04 7.49 2.97
C PRO A 168 0.03 6.56 4.20
N SER A 169 -1.15 6.05 4.52
CA SER A 169 -1.30 4.96 5.50
C SER A 169 -0.85 3.64 4.89
N TYR A 170 -0.12 2.83 5.67
CA TYR A 170 0.26 1.47 5.31
C TYR A 170 -0.50 0.39 6.11
N ALA A 171 -1.53 0.77 6.88
CA ALA A 171 -2.26 -0.17 7.74
C ALA A 171 -3.01 -1.28 6.97
N ALA A 172 -3.29 -1.08 5.68
CA ALA A 172 -3.94 -2.09 4.85
C ALA A 172 -2.94 -3.12 4.28
N GLN A 173 -1.66 -2.75 4.16
CA GLN A 173 -0.61 -3.58 3.59
C GLN A 173 0.24 -4.27 4.66
N LEU A 174 0.38 -3.66 5.84
CA LEU A 174 1.24 -4.12 6.92
C LEU A 174 0.45 -4.49 8.17
N SER A 175 0.74 -5.67 8.73
CA SER A 175 0.25 -6.06 10.05
C SER A 175 0.84 -5.15 11.15
N PRO A 176 0.24 -5.11 12.36
CA PRO A 176 0.86 -4.42 13.50
C PRO A 176 2.31 -4.90 13.75
N ASP A 177 2.55 -6.20 13.71
CA ASP A 177 3.87 -6.77 13.97
C ASP A 177 4.88 -6.38 12.90
N ASP A 178 4.49 -6.41 11.62
CA ASP A 178 5.37 -6.02 10.52
C ASP A 178 5.74 -4.52 10.60
N ARG A 179 4.82 -3.66 11.07
CA ARG A 179 5.14 -2.25 11.34
C ARG A 179 6.20 -2.11 12.42
N TRP A 180 6.08 -2.86 13.52
CA TRP A 180 7.10 -2.85 14.57
C TRP A 180 8.45 -3.40 14.12
N LEU A 181 8.47 -4.44 13.29
CA LEU A 181 9.70 -4.99 12.72
C LEU A 181 10.41 -4.00 11.80
N ILE A 182 9.66 -3.24 10.99
CA ILE A 182 10.24 -2.14 10.19
C ILE A 182 10.85 -1.09 11.12
N ILE A 183 10.15 -0.69 12.19
CA ILE A 183 10.65 0.31 13.14
C ILE A 183 11.92 -0.17 13.82
N THR A 184 11.96 -1.44 14.22
CA THR A 184 13.13 -2.11 14.80
C THR A 184 14.34 -2.00 13.87
N TYR A 185 14.17 -2.33 12.59
CA TYR A 185 15.20 -2.21 11.57
C TYR A 185 15.65 -0.76 11.35
N VAL A 186 14.71 0.18 11.23
CA VAL A 186 15.02 1.60 11.02
C VAL A 186 15.84 2.15 12.19
N ARG A 187 15.42 1.89 13.43
CA ARG A 187 16.11 2.41 14.62
C ARG A 187 17.49 1.77 14.80
N ALA A 188 17.57 0.45 14.76
CA ALA A 188 18.81 -0.26 15.04
C ALA A 188 19.83 -0.12 13.89
N THR A 189 19.40 -0.26 12.63
CA THR A 189 20.31 -0.34 11.48
C THR A 189 20.51 1.02 10.79
N LEU A 190 19.44 1.77 10.53
CA LEU A 190 19.55 3.03 9.78
C LEU A 190 19.92 4.23 10.66
N GLN A 191 19.45 4.24 11.92
CA GLN A 191 19.73 5.30 12.90
C GLN A 191 20.84 4.93 13.88
N GLY A 192 21.17 3.65 14.05
CA GLY A 192 22.18 3.19 15.01
C GLY A 192 21.77 3.38 16.48
N LEU A 193 20.47 3.50 16.75
CA LEU A 193 19.92 3.71 18.09
C LEU A 193 19.70 2.35 18.78
N PRO A 194 20.10 2.19 20.05
CA PRO A 194 19.69 1.02 20.83
C PRO A 194 18.18 1.05 21.01
N GLU A 195 17.48 -0.06 20.75
CA GLU A 195 16.08 -0.17 21.15
C GLU A 195 15.98 -0.35 22.66
N ALA A 196 15.12 0.44 23.30
CA ALA A 196 14.68 0.11 24.65
C ALA A 196 13.84 -1.17 24.59
N GLY A 197 14.24 -2.17 25.37
CA GLY A 197 13.47 -3.40 25.53
C GLY A 197 12.07 -3.15 26.13
N PRO A 198 11.18 -4.15 26.07
CA PRO A 198 9.81 -4.01 26.54
C PRO A 198 9.79 -3.64 28.03
N GLY A 199 9.06 -2.57 28.36
CA GLY A 199 8.84 -2.11 29.73
C GLY A 199 9.67 -0.90 30.18
N MET A 200 10.53 -0.34 29.33
CA MET A 200 11.10 0.98 29.56
C MET A 200 10.40 2.00 28.66
N PRO A 201 9.78 3.07 29.21
CA PRO A 201 9.46 4.22 28.37
C PRO A 201 10.80 4.74 27.84
N ASP A 202 10.94 4.79 26.51
CA ASP A 202 12.07 5.43 25.86
C ASP A 202 12.20 6.85 26.43
N ALA A 203 13.21 7.06 27.27
CA ALA A 203 13.60 8.40 27.62
C ALA A 203 14.00 9.08 26.30
N PRO A 204 13.42 10.24 25.94
CA PRO A 204 13.90 10.97 24.78
C PRO A 204 15.41 11.18 24.94
N PRO A 205 16.20 11.11 23.85
CA PRO A 205 17.62 11.42 23.93
C PRO A 205 17.77 12.77 24.63
N ALA A 206 18.66 12.83 25.62
CA ALA A 206 18.85 14.02 26.43
C ALA A 206 18.96 15.24 25.51
N PRO A 207 18.24 16.35 25.80
CA PRO A 207 18.33 17.54 24.98
C PRO A 207 19.79 17.94 24.85
N ALA A 208 20.22 18.28 23.63
CA ALA A 208 21.52 18.88 23.41
C ALA A 208 21.72 20.02 24.43
N PRO A 209 22.91 20.16 25.04
CA PRO A 209 23.14 21.17 26.07
C PRO A 209 22.78 22.56 25.52
N GLY A 210 21.68 23.14 26.03
CA GLY A 210 21.19 24.46 25.63
C GLY A 210 19.72 24.55 25.20
N ALA A 211 18.98 23.45 25.06
CA ALA A 211 17.54 23.52 24.76
C ALA A 211 16.71 23.62 26.06
N THR A 212 16.13 24.79 26.31
CA THR A 212 15.14 24.98 27.37
C THR A 212 13.87 24.17 27.03
N PRO A 213 13.34 23.35 27.95
CA PRO A 213 12.11 22.61 27.70
C PRO A 213 10.93 23.57 27.45
N PRO A 214 10.03 23.25 26.49
CA PRO A 214 8.81 24.03 26.32
C PRO A 214 7.92 23.89 27.56
N ALA A 215 7.34 25.01 27.99
CA ALA A 215 6.40 25.04 29.10
C ALA A 215 5.19 24.14 28.83
N ASP A 216 4.83 23.33 29.83
CA ASP A 216 3.67 22.43 29.81
C ASP A 216 2.38 23.16 29.38
N PRO A 217 1.61 22.66 28.40
CA PRO A 217 0.27 23.19 28.12
C PRO A 217 -0.80 22.65 29.07
N ALA A 218 -0.41 21.94 30.13
CA ALA A 218 -1.31 21.41 31.14
C ALA A 218 -1.62 22.45 32.24
N ALA A 219 -2.21 23.57 31.85
CA ALA A 219 -2.98 24.42 32.75
C ALA A 219 -4.43 24.43 32.26
N PRO A 220 -5.41 23.98 33.06
CA PRO A 220 -6.82 24.05 32.68
C PRO A 220 -7.25 25.52 32.62
N VAL A 221 -7.76 25.97 31.47
CA VAL A 221 -8.47 27.24 31.35
C VAL A 221 -9.84 27.10 32.04
N PRO A 222 -10.17 27.89 33.08
CA PRO A 222 -11.51 27.92 33.63
C PRO A 222 -12.40 28.76 32.71
N GLY A 223 -13.51 28.17 32.22
CA GLY A 223 -14.62 28.96 31.64
C GLY A 223 -15.10 28.62 30.23
N ALA A 224 -14.70 27.50 29.61
CA ALA A 224 -15.26 27.11 28.32
C ALA A 224 -16.52 26.23 28.49
N THR A 225 -17.70 26.85 28.37
CA THR A 225 -18.99 26.15 28.26
C THR A 225 -19.03 25.31 26.97
N PRO A 226 -19.50 24.05 26.99
CA PRO A 226 -19.59 23.23 25.78
C PRO A 226 -20.66 23.75 24.80
N PRO A 227 -20.47 23.63 23.47
CA PRO A 227 -21.49 23.97 22.48
C PRO A 227 -22.67 22.98 22.52
N PRO A 228 -23.90 23.42 22.18
CA PRO A 228 -25.08 22.58 22.26
C PRO A 228 -25.08 21.48 21.19
N ALA A 229 -25.54 20.29 21.60
CA ALA A 229 -25.75 19.15 20.73
C ALA A 229 -26.86 19.44 19.71
N THR A 230 -26.51 19.52 18.43
CA THR A 230 -27.49 19.50 17.34
C THR A 230 -27.76 18.06 16.94
N GLY A 231 -28.88 17.53 17.46
CA GLY A 231 -29.52 16.37 16.87
C GLY A 231 -30.23 16.78 15.58
N SER A 232 -29.95 16.09 14.48
CA SER A 232 -30.83 16.08 13.32
C SER A 232 -31.49 14.70 13.22
N GLY A 233 -32.76 14.66 13.63
CA GLY A 233 -33.66 13.55 13.41
C GLY A 233 -33.91 13.34 11.92
N GLY A 234 -34.27 12.10 11.57
CA GLY A 234 -34.57 11.70 10.19
C GLY A 234 -35.88 12.28 9.65
N SER A 235 -36.03 12.15 8.34
CA SER A 235 -37.32 12.07 7.64
C SER A 235 -37.12 11.56 6.20
N ARG A 236 -37.78 10.41 5.93
CA ARG A 236 -38.14 9.76 4.65
C ARG A 236 -37.05 9.11 3.79
#